data_AF-A0A2G1Y402-F1
#
_entry.id   AF-A0A2G1Y402-F1
#
_cell.length_a   1.000
_cell.length_b   1.000
_cell.length_c   1.000
_cell.angle_alpha   90.00
_cell.angle_beta   90.00
_cell.angle_gamma   90.00
#
_symmetry.space_group_name_H-M   'P 1'
#
loop_
_entity.id
_entity.type
_entity.pdbx_description
1 polymer ?
#
loop_
_entity_poly.entity_id
_entity_poly.type
_entity_poly.pdbx_seq_one_letter_code
_entity_poly.pdbx_strand_id
1 'polypeptide(L)'
;MTIIDQVKEMRNMEKSQYVLNRIEFIQEILKGESWKDFLGLDNDYESYEKLLTIAFKIAVKKAKTVDEIEKCAVTVEECSYGKYDPDEFAEQIRIKAYGIEWYLKRQFSAPSYQGFVDFTNEMGIKNPFEELEQAIAY
;
A
#
# COMPACT_ATOMS: atom_id res chain seq x y z
N MET A 1 -9.84 -20.50 -15.74
CA MET A 1 -10.60 -19.36 -15.21
C MET A 1 -9.90 -18.09 -15.65
N THR A 2 -10.60 -17.16 -16.29
CA THR A 2 -9.95 -15.95 -16.83
C THR A 2 -9.68 -14.92 -15.73
N ILE A 3 -8.79 -13.95 -15.98
CA ILE A 3 -8.59 -12.79 -15.09
C ILE A 3 -9.92 -12.08 -14.80
N ILE A 4 -10.77 -11.95 -15.81
CA ILE A 4 -12.08 -11.30 -15.70
C ILE A 4 -12.99 -12.05 -14.72
N ASP A 5 -12.98 -13.39 -14.76
CA ASP A 5 -13.77 -14.22 -13.85
C ASP A 5 -13.29 -14.07 -12.40
N GLN A 6 -11.97 -14.05 -12.18
CA GLN A 6 -11.38 -13.84 -10.87
C GLN A 6 -11.74 -12.45 -10.30
N VAL A 7 -11.72 -11.40 -11.14
CA VAL A 7 -12.13 -10.05 -10.74
C VAL A 7 -13.61 -10.01 -10.38
N LYS A 8 -14.48 -10.67 -11.14
CA LYS A 8 -15.92 -10.76 -10.83
C LYS A 8 -16.15 -11.49 -9.50
N GLU A 9 -15.45 -12.60 -9.27
CA GLU A 9 -15.52 -13.34 -8.02
C GLU A 9 -15.14 -12.47 -6.82
N MET A 10 -13.98 -11.81 -6.88
CA MET A 10 -13.53 -10.91 -5.80
C MET A 10 -14.47 -9.73 -5.58
N ARG A 11 -15.12 -9.19 -6.62
CA ARG A 11 -16.13 -8.14 -6.47
C ARG A 11 -17.37 -8.63 -5.72
N ASN A 12 -17.74 -9.90 -5.90
CA ASN A 12 -18.89 -10.52 -5.24
C ASN A 12 -18.60 -10.98 -3.80
N MET A 13 -17.34 -11.09 -3.39
CA MET A 13 -16.97 -11.40 -2.00
C MET A 13 -17.49 -10.31 -1.05
N GLU A 14 -18.08 -10.69 0.09
CA GLU A 14 -18.71 -9.72 0.98
C GLU A 14 -17.72 -8.85 1.76
N LYS A 15 -16.58 -9.42 2.17
CA LYS A 15 -15.62 -8.80 3.08
C LYS A 15 -14.28 -8.52 2.40
N SER A 16 -13.62 -7.44 2.80
CA SER A 16 -12.25 -7.13 2.38
C SER A 16 -11.29 -8.28 2.69
N GLN A 17 -11.42 -8.91 3.86
CA GLN A 17 -10.58 -10.05 4.27
C GLN A 17 -10.61 -11.21 3.26
N TYR A 18 -11.76 -11.51 2.65
CA TYR A 18 -11.82 -12.58 1.65
C TYR A 18 -11.03 -12.23 0.38
N VAL A 19 -10.99 -10.94 0.04
CA VAL A 19 -10.16 -10.45 -1.07
C VAL A 19 -8.68 -10.45 -0.68
N LEU A 20 -8.33 -10.10 0.56
CA LEU A 20 -6.95 -10.19 1.06
C LEU A 20 -6.42 -11.63 1.02
N ASN A 21 -7.21 -12.61 1.45
CA ASN A 21 -6.83 -14.02 1.33
C ASN A 21 -6.61 -14.43 -0.14
N ARG A 22 -7.35 -13.83 -1.07
CA ARG A 22 -7.15 -14.07 -2.51
C ARG A 22 -5.87 -13.42 -3.03
N ILE A 23 -5.49 -12.27 -2.48
CA ILE A 23 -4.24 -11.57 -2.78
C ILE A 23 -3.03 -12.41 -2.40
N GLU A 24 -3.02 -13.01 -1.20
CA GLU A 24 -1.95 -13.92 -0.76
C GLU A 24 -1.74 -15.06 -1.77
N PHE A 25 -2.85 -15.66 -2.25
CA PHE A 25 -2.78 -16.70 -3.27
C PHE A 25 -2.21 -16.19 -4.62
N ILE A 26 -2.57 -14.96 -5.03
CA ILE A 26 -2.04 -14.34 -6.25
C ILE A 26 -0.53 -14.06 -6.10
N GLN A 27 -0.06 -13.63 -4.93
CA GLN A 27 1.35 -13.39 -4.67
C GLN A 27 2.18 -14.69 -4.76
N GLU A 28 1.66 -15.82 -4.27
CA GLU A 28 2.31 -17.13 -4.44
C GLU A 28 2.37 -17.56 -5.92
N ILE A 29 1.34 -17.25 -6.71
CA ILE A 29 1.41 -17.48 -8.17
C ILE A 29 2.48 -16.60 -8.80
N LEU A 30 2.53 -15.30 -8.45
CA LEU A 30 3.54 -14.37 -8.98
C LEU A 30 4.97 -14.81 -8.66
N LYS A 31 5.18 -15.39 -7.48
CA LYS A 31 6.45 -16.04 -7.13
C LYS A 31 6.79 -17.18 -8.08
N GLY A 32 5.82 -18.01 -8.43
CA GLY A 32 5.99 -19.08 -9.41
C GLY A 32 6.28 -18.55 -10.82
N GLU A 33 5.57 -17.52 -11.26
CA GLU A 33 5.78 -16.88 -12.57
C GLU A 33 7.15 -16.20 -12.66
N SER A 34 7.64 -15.57 -11.58
CA SER A 34 8.99 -14.97 -11.56
C SER A 34 10.10 -16.02 -11.68
N TRP A 35 9.92 -17.20 -11.08
CA TRP A 35 10.84 -18.32 -11.28
C TRP A 35 10.83 -18.84 -12.71
N LYS A 36 9.66 -18.90 -13.36
CA LYS A 36 9.58 -19.28 -14.77
C LYS A 36 10.32 -18.28 -15.66
N ASP A 37 10.12 -16.99 -15.42
CA ASP A 37 10.81 -15.91 -16.13
C ASP A 37 12.34 -16.03 -15.98
N PHE A 38 12.82 -16.24 -14.75
CA PHE A 38 14.23 -16.48 -14.46
C PHE A 38 14.80 -17.71 -15.22
N LEU A 39 13.99 -18.76 -15.38
CA LEU A 39 14.35 -19.98 -16.10
C LEU A 39 14.15 -19.86 -17.63
N GLY A 40 13.69 -18.71 -18.14
CA GLY A 40 13.40 -18.50 -19.55
C GLY A 40 12.21 -19.31 -20.07
N LEU A 41 11.27 -19.65 -19.19
CA LEU A 41 10.04 -20.36 -19.51
C LEU A 41 8.91 -19.35 -19.76
N ASP A 42 7.94 -19.76 -20.59
CA ASP A 42 6.71 -19.00 -20.79
C ASP A 42 6.02 -18.75 -19.44
N ASN A 43 5.72 -17.48 -19.19
CA ASN A 43 5.10 -17.03 -17.96
C ASN A 43 4.02 -15.99 -18.24
N ASP A 44 3.14 -15.79 -17.25
CA ASP A 44 2.01 -14.85 -17.32
C ASP A 44 2.12 -13.76 -16.24
N TYR A 45 3.36 -13.39 -15.88
CA TYR A 45 3.65 -12.52 -14.73
C TYR A 45 2.87 -11.20 -14.79
N GLU A 46 2.91 -10.49 -15.93
CA GLU A 46 2.26 -9.18 -16.09
C GLU A 46 0.73 -9.25 -15.90
N SER A 47 0.11 -10.36 -16.30
CA SER A 47 -1.32 -10.59 -16.12
C SER A 47 -1.70 -10.74 -14.65
N TYR A 48 -0.91 -11.54 -13.90
CA TYR A 48 -1.14 -11.72 -12.46
C TYR A 48 -0.82 -10.46 -11.67
N GLU A 49 0.14 -9.66 -12.12
CA GLU A 49 0.47 -8.39 -11.50
C GLU A 49 -0.68 -7.36 -11.66
N LYS A 50 -1.30 -7.32 -12.84
CA LYS A 50 -2.53 -6.54 -13.08
C LYS A 50 -3.68 -7.02 -12.20
N LEU A 51 -3.85 -8.33 -12.09
CA LEU A 51 -4.89 -8.94 -11.23
C LEU A 51 -4.68 -8.54 -9.77
N LEU A 52 -3.45 -8.63 -9.27
CA LEU A 52 -3.05 -8.25 -7.91
C LEU A 52 -3.41 -6.79 -7.61
N THR A 53 -3.05 -5.87 -8.51
CA THR A 53 -3.38 -4.44 -8.37
C THR A 53 -4.90 -4.21 -8.29
N ILE A 54 -5.68 -4.92 -9.12
CA ILE A 54 -7.15 -4.81 -9.09
C ILE A 54 -7.70 -5.40 -7.79
N ALA A 55 -7.15 -6.50 -7.31
CA ALA A 55 -7.56 -7.14 -6.05
C ALA A 55 -7.37 -6.19 -4.86
N PHE A 56 -6.21 -5.52 -4.75
CA PHE A 56 -5.98 -4.49 -3.72
C PHE A 56 -7.03 -3.37 -3.77
N LYS A 57 -7.32 -2.85 -4.96
CA LYS A 57 -8.36 -1.82 -5.15
C LYS A 57 -9.75 -2.30 -4.73
N ILE A 58 -10.07 -3.58 -4.91
CA ILE A 58 -11.34 -4.16 -4.45
C ILE A 58 -11.33 -4.30 -2.92
N ALA A 59 -10.24 -4.82 -2.34
CA ALA A 59 -10.11 -4.99 -0.89
C ALA A 59 -10.29 -3.66 -0.14
N VAL A 60 -9.59 -2.62 -0.57
CA VAL A 60 -9.69 -1.26 -0.01
C VAL A 60 -11.11 -0.70 -0.15
N LYS A 61 -11.79 -0.92 -1.29
CA LYS A 61 -13.18 -0.47 -1.47
C LYS A 61 -14.18 -1.20 -0.56
N LYS A 62 -13.85 -2.41 -0.10
CA LYS A 62 -14.71 -3.23 0.75
C LYS A 62 -14.44 -3.02 2.24
N ALA A 63 -13.27 -2.50 2.60
CA ALA A 63 -12.94 -2.16 3.98
C ALA A 63 -13.88 -1.06 4.48
N LYS A 64 -14.47 -1.28 5.67
CA LYS A 64 -15.45 -0.37 6.28
C LYS A 64 -14.92 0.29 7.55
N THR A 65 -13.97 -0.35 8.22
CA THR A 65 -13.36 0.18 9.44
C THR A 65 -11.93 0.64 9.16
N VAL A 66 -11.45 1.54 10.01
CA VAL A 66 -10.04 1.96 10.07
C VAL A 66 -9.11 0.75 10.10
N ASP A 67 -9.36 -0.23 10.99
CA ASP A 67 -8.54 -1.43 11.11
C ASP A 67 -8.50 -2.26 9.82
N GLU A 68 -9.62 -2.39 9.11
CA GLU A 68 -9.66 -3.10 7.83
C GLU A 68 -8.89 -2.37 6.74
N ILE A 69 -8.89 -1.02 6.76
CA ILE A 69 -8.12 -0.23 5.82
C ILE A 69 -6.62 -0.32 6.15
N GLU A 70 -6.24 -0.28 7.42
CA GLU A 70 -4.85 -0.45 7.84
C GLU A 70 -4.31 -1.82 7.43
N LYS A 71 -5.09 -2.89 7.61
CA LYS A 71 -4.72 -4.23 7.12
C LYS A 71 -4.48 -4.23 5.61
N CYS A 72 -5.31 -3.53 4.84
CA CYS A 72 -5.09 -3.41 3.40
C CYS A 72 -3.79 -2.66 3.08
N ALA A 73 -3.49 -1.57 3.79
CA ALA A 73 -2.24 -0.81 3.61
C ALA A 73 -1.00 -1.66 3.94
N VAL A 74 -1.00 -2.34 5.10
CA VAL A 74 0.09 -3.23 5.51
C VAL A 74 0.29 -4.37 4.51
N THR A 75 -0.79 -4.98 4.02
CA THR A 75 -0.69 -6.06 3.00
C THR A 75 -0.07 -5.55 1.70
N VAL A 76 -0.26 -4.27 1.36
CA VAL A 76 0.40 -3.63 0.20
C VAL A 76 1.88 -3.43 0.49
N GLU A 77 2.27 -2.93 1.67
CA GLU A 77 3.68 -2.75 2.06
C GLU A 77 4.46 -4.07 2.04
N GLU A 78 3.83 -5.15 2.51
CA GLU A 78 4.44 -6.49 2.52
C GLU A 78 4.49 -7.13 1.12
N CYS A 79 3.87 -6.51 0.10
CA CYS A 79 3.82 -7.05 -1.24
C CYS A 79 5.09 -6.71 -2.04
N SER A 80 5.95 -7.71 -2.24
CA SER A 80 7.18 -7.56 -3.06
C SER A 80 6.95 -7.60 -4.58
N TYR A 81 5.69 -7.58 -5.03
CA TYR A 81 5.31 -7.68 -6.44
C TYR A 81 4.49 -6.47 -6.87
N GLY A 82 4.70 -6.02 -8.10
CA GLY A 82 3.95 -4.90 -8.66
C GLY A 82 4.87 -3.85 -9.28
N LYS A 83 4.28 -3.06 -10.19
CA LYS A 83 4.92 -1.93 -10.86
C LYS A 83 4.94 -0.67 -10.00
N TYR A 84 4.09 -0.62 -8.99
CA TYR A 84 3.97 0.52 -8.09
C TYR A 84 4.85 0.32 -6.88
N ASP A 85 5.38 1.43 -6.36
CA ASP A 85 6.02 1.46 -5.06
C ASP A 85 4.97 1.07 -3.99
N PRO A 86 5.20 -0.04 -3.25
CA PRO A 86 4.24 -0.51 -2.25
C PRO A 86 4.07 0.51 -1.11
N ASP A 87 5.12 1.25 -0.75
CA ASP A 87 5.06 2.26 0.30
C ASP A 87 4.19 3.44 -0.17
N GLU A 88 4.42 3.94 -1.39
CA GLU A 88 3.61 5.02 -1.96
C GLU A 88 2.13 4.62 -2.05
N PHE A 89 1.84 3.41 -2.49
CA PHE A 89 0.46 2.96 -2.61
C PHE A 89 -0.21 2.77 -1.25
N ALA A 90 0.50 2.22 -0.27
CA ALA A 90 0.01 2.10 1.11
C ALA A 90 -0.26 3.47 1.74
N GLU A 91 0.62 4.45 1.51
CA GLU A 91 0.42 5.84 1.95
C GLU A 91 -0.85 6.44 1.34
N GLN A 92 -1.08 6.27 0.03
CA GLN A 92 -2.31 6.75 -0.62
C GLN A 92 -3.58 6.12 0.00
N ILE A 93 -3.51 4.84 0.39
CA ILE A 93 -4.62 4.16 1.08
C ILE A 93 -4.86 4.82 2.45
N ARG A 94 -3.81 5.05 3.24
CA ARG A 94 -3.91 5.66 4.57
C ARG A 94 -4.38 7.11 4.50
N ILE A 95 -3.87 7.92 3.58
CA ILE A 95 -4.32 9.30 3.36
C ILE A 95 -5.81 9.33 3.02
N LYS A 96 -6.29 8.39 2.19
CA LYS A 96 -7.70 8.28 1.85
C LYS A 96 -8.57 7.87 3.05
N ALA A 97 -8.02 7.07 3.97
CA ALA A 97 -8.73 6.55 5.14
C ALA A 97 -8.82 7.57 6.28
N TYR A 98 -7.69 8.20 6.60
CA TYR A 98 -7.51 9.03 7.79
C TYR A 98 -7.52 10.53 7.48
N GLY A 99 -7.39 10.89 6.20
CA GLY A 99 -7.16 12.27 5.78
C GLY A 99 -5.69 12.65 5.82
N ILE A 100 -5.34 13.63 5.00
CA ILE A 100 -3.96 14.14 4.90
C ILE A 100 -3.47 14.77 6.20
N GLU A 101 -4.35 15.42 6.96
CA GLU A 101 -3.99 16.06 8.23
C GLU A 101 -3.54 15.05 9.29
N TRP A 102 -4.31 13.96 9.47
CA TRP A 102 -3.94 12.90 10.40
C TRP A 102 -2.60 12.27 10.00
N TYR A 103 -2.42 12.03 8.70
CA TYR A 103 -1.19 11.45 8.17
C TYR A 103 0.03 12.34 8.45
N LEU A 104 -0.07 13.65 8.14
CA LEU A 104 0.99 14.61 8.41
C LEU A 104 1.28 14.75 9.90
N LYS A 105 0.24 14.78 10.75
CA LYS A 105 0.40 14.78 12.22
C LYS A 105 1.19 13.57 12.70
N ARG A 106 0.87 12.37 12.20
CA ARG A 106 1.60 11.14 12.52
C ARG A 106 3.07 11.23 12.09
N GLN A 107 3.35 11.76 10.90
CA GLN A 107 4.71 11.90 10.39
C GLN A 107 5.54 12.91 11.20
N PHE A 108 4.99 14.08 11.53
CA PHE A 108 5.69 15.06 12.37
C PHE A 108 5.81 14.62 13.84
N SER A 109 4.95 13.70 14.29
CA SER A 109 5.10 13.10 15.63
C SER A 109 6.08 11.93 15.66
N ALA A 110 6.66 11.52 14.52
CA ALA A 110 7.54 10.36 14.46
C ALA A 110 8.95 10.68 15.01
N PRO A 111 9.62 9.73 15.68
CA PRO A 111 10.99 9.93 16.15
C PRO A 111 11.99 10.28 15.04
N SER A 112 11.76 9.78 13.82
CA SER A 112 12.57 10.09 12.64
C SER A 112 12.48 11.56 12.25
N TYR A 113 11.30 12.18 12.37
CA TYR A 113 11.13 13.61 12.10
C TYR A 113 11.84 14.45 13.16
N GLN A 114 11.77 14.07 14.45
CA GLN A 114 12.54 14.75 15.49
C GLN A 114 14.05 14.68 15.19
N GLY A 115 14.57 13.53 14.78
CA GLY A 115 15.97 13.39 14.38
C GLY A 115 16.34 14.26 13.18
N PHE A 116 15.43 14.42 12.21
CA PHE A 116 15.61 15.37 11.11
C PHE A 116 15.68 16.82 11.61
N VAL A 117 14.78 17.23 12.51
CA VAL A 117 14.77 18.58 13.09
C VAL A 117 16.08 18.85 13.84
N ASP A 118 16.52 17.91 14.68
CA ASP A 118 17.77 18.01 15.42
C ASP A 118 18.97 18.19 14.48
N PHE A 119 19.05 17.38 13.42
CA PHE A 119 20.07 17.50 12.38
C PHE A 119 20.05 18.88 11.69
N THR A 120 18.87 19.39 11.33
CA THR A 120 18.77 20.73 10.70
C THR A 120 19.27 21.83 11.64
N ASN A 121 18.94 21.73 12.93
CA ASN A 121 19.40 22.67 13.96
C ASN A 121 20.92 22.63 14.13
N GLU A 122 21.52 21.43 14.20
CA GLU A 122 22.98 21.26 14.26
C GLU A 122 23.70 21.88 13.06
N MET A 123 23.09 21.79 11.88
CA MET A 123 23.63 22.36 10.64
C MET A 123 23.33 23.85 10.47
N GLY A 124 22.57 24.47 11.38
CA GLY A 124 22.12 25.86 11.26
C GLY A 124 21.18 26.11 10.08
N ILE A 125 20.47 25.06 9.64
CA ILE A 125 19.50 25.10 8.53
C ILE A 125 18.11 25.25 9.13
N LYS A 126 17.30 26.16 8.57
CA LYS A 126 15.88 26.29 8.96
C LYS A 126 15.12 25.01 8.56
N ASN A 127 14.33 24.46 9.47
CA ASN A 127 13.43 23.34 9.16
C ASN A 127 12.48 23.75 8.00
N PRO A 128 12.53 23.09 6.84
CA PRO A 128 11.69 23.43 5.69
C PRO A 128 10.21 23.12 5.89
N PHE A 129 9.85 22.35 6.93
CA PHE A 129 8.48 21.93 7.22
C PHE A 129 7.85 22.69 8.39
N GLU A 130 8.57 23.62 9.04
CA GLU A 130 8.11 24.34 10.24
C GLU A 130 6.74 25.01 10.06
N GLU A 131 6.52 25.68 8.92
CA GLU A 131 5.25 26.36 8.63
C GLU A 131 4.09 25.38 8.43
N LEU A 132 4.37 24.23 7.80
CA LEU A 132 3.39 23.17 7.58
C LEU A 132 3.05 22.46 8.90
N GLU A 133 4.05 22.23 9.76
CA GLU A 133 3.87 21.66 11.09
C GLU A 133 3.00 22.57 11.98
N GLN A 134 3.27 23.87 12.00
CA GLN A 134 2.46 24.85 12.73
C GLN A 134 1.03 24.91 12.19
N ALA A 135 0.84 24.83 10.87
CA ALA A 135 -0.48 24.89 10.25
C ALA A 135 -1.38 23.70 10.63
N ILE A 136 -0.80 22.52 10.87
CA ILE A 136 -1.57 21.34 11.27
C ILE A 136 -1.67 21.16 12.79
N ALA A 137 -0.91 21.91 13.61
CA ALA A 137 -0.95 21.78 15.07
C ALA A 137 -2.25 22.34 15.73
N TYR A 138 -3.03 23.14 14.99
CA TYR A 138 -4.33 23.69 15.39
C TYR A 138 -5.51 22.86 14.85
#